data_AF-A0A5N7JSW4-F1
#
_entry.id   AF-A0A5N7JSW4-F1
#
_cell.length_a   1.000
_cell.length_b   1.000
_cell.length_c   1.000
_cell.angle_alpha   90.00
_cell.angle_beta   90.00
_cell.angle_gamma   90.00
#
_symmetry.space_group_name_H-M   'P 1'
#
loop_
_entity.id
_entity.type
_entity.pdbx_description
1 polymer ?
#
loop_
_entity_poly.entity_id
_entity_poly.type
_entity_poly.pdbx_seq_one_letter_code
_entity_poly.pdbx_strand_id
1 'polypeptide(L)'
;MPLAILLVLILIAVILAPWLLGVIAVLVAAYGAVLISALVIGVLLVPLSLGAVWIFRRNSRLQTPERKMAARAAEFNRKYLQEADTARRKHAASNSKREPLADIPEVLDVPASGVTCSRCSKIYSLPAMVCPYCGKSSPNI
;
A
#
# COMPACT_ATOMS: atom_id res chain seq x y z
N MET A 1 77.67 -33.96 -20.39
CA MET A 1 76.89 -34.05 -19.14
C MET A 1 75.51 -33.39 -19.25
N PRO A 2 75.34 -32.10 -19.60
CA PRO A 2 74.00 -31.45 -19.62
C PRO A 2 73.10 -31.90 -20.77
N LEU A 3 73.69 -32.26 -21.92
CA LEU A 3 72.96 -32.76 -23.11
C LEU A 3 72.11 -34.00 -22.80
N ALA A 4 72.61 -34.91 -21.95
CA ALA A 4 71.88 -36.11 -21.56
C ALA A 4 70.65 -35.77 -20.70
N ILE A 5 70.80 -34.84 -19.75
CA ILE A 5 69.70 -34.35 -18.91
C ILE A 5 68.64 -33.64 -19.75
N LEU A 6 69.06 -32.83 -20.73
CA LEU A 6 68.15 -32.14 -21.63
C LEU A 6 67.31 -33.12 -22.45
N LEU A 7 67.94 -34.17 -23.01
CA LEU A 7 67.24 -35.21 -23.76
C LEU A 7 66.21 -35.97 -22.91
N VAL A 8 66.57 -36.31 -21.67
CA VAL A 8 65.65 -36.98 -20.75
C VAL A 8 64.46 -36.09 -20.40
N LEU A 9 64.67 -34.79 -20.17
CA LEU A 9 63.59 -33.84 -19.91
C LEU A 9 62.63 -33.70 -21.10
N ILE A 10 63.15 -33.66 -22.32
CA ILE A 10 62.34 -33.63 -23.54
C ILE A 10 61.52 -34.92 -23.67
N LEU A 11 62.13 -36.08 -23.40
CA LEU A 11 61.43 -37.36 -23.44
C LEU A 11 60.25 -37.41 -22.45
N ILE A 12 60.49 -36.95 -21.21
CA ILE A 12 59.44 -36.87 -20.18
C ILE A 12 58.33 -35.92 -20.64
N ALA A 13 58.66 -34.74 -21.16
CA ALA A 13 57.69 -33.77 -21.64
C ALA A 13 56.82 -34.33 -22.78
N VAL A 14 57.42 -35.05 -23.74
CA VAL A 14 56.70 -35.68 -24.86
C VAL A 14 55.75 -36.78 -24.37
N ILE A 15 56.12 -37.52 -23.33
CA ILE A 15 55.27 -38.56 -22.74
C ILE A 15 54.15 -37.95 -21.88
N LEU A 16 54.42 -36.86 -21.14
CA LEU A 16 53.44 -36.23 -20.24
C LEU A 16 52.45 -35.30 -20.97
N ALA A 17 52.86 -34.63 -22.04
CA ALA A 17 52.03 -33.64 -22.72
C ALA A 17 50.67 -34.21 -23.24
N PRO A 18 50.59 -35.42 -23.83
CA PRO A 18 49.32 -36.01 -24.24
C PRO A 18 48.36 -36.27 -23.07
N TRP A 19 48.90 -36.65 -21.91
CA TRP A 19 48.11 -36.90 -20.71
C TRP A 19 47.53 -35.61 -20.13
N LEU A 20 48.31 -34.52 -20.14
CA LEU A 20 47.84 -33.21 -19.69
C LEU A 20 46.64 -32.73 -20.51
N LEU A 21 46.65 -32.93 -21.83
CA LEU A 21 45.51 -32.58 -22.69
C LEU A 21 44.26 -33.38 -22.32
N GLY A 22 44.40 -34.67 -22.02
CA GLY A 22 43.30 -35.51 -21.54
C GLY A 22 42.70 -35.01 -20.23
N VAL A 23 43.55 -34.66 -19.25
CA VAL A 23 43.10 -34.13 -17.95
C VAL A 23 42.37 -32.80 -18.12
N ILE A 24 42.89 -31.89 -18.95
CA ILE A 24 42.24 -30.61 -19.25
C ILE A 24 40.89 -30.83 -19.93
N ALA A 25 40.80 -31.75 -20.89
CA ALA A 25 39.56 -32.07 -21.58
C ALA A 25 38.49 -32.60 -20.61
N VAL A 26 38.87 -33.50 -19.69
CA VAL A 26 37.96 -34.01 -18.65
C VAL A 26 37.49 -32.88 -17.72
N LEU A 27 38.39 -31.99 -17.33
CA LEU A 27 38.05 -30.86 -16.44
C LEU A 27 37.08 -29.89 -17.12
N VAL A 28 37.32 -29.57 -18.39
CA VAL A 28 36.42 -28.73 -19.21
C VAL A 28 35.07 -29.40 -19.40
N ALA A 29 35.04 -30.71 -19.68
CA ALA A 29 33.80 -31.46 -19.84
C ALA A 29 32.99 -31.50 -18.54
N ALA A 30 33.64 -31.72 -17.39
CA ALA A 30 33.00 -31.71 -16.09
C ALA A 30 32.41 -30.32 -15.76
N TYR A 31 33.19 -29.26 -15.98
CA TYR A 31 32.71 -27.89 -15.78
C TYR A 31 31.55 -27.54 -16.71
N GLY A 32 31.66 -27.93 -17.99
CA GLY A 32 30.59 -27.77 -18.98
C GLY A 32 29.32 -28.51 -18.59
N ALA A 33 29.42 -29.74 -18.10
CA ALA A 33 28.28 -30.52 -17.62
C ALA A 33 27.59 -29.86 -16.41
N VAL A 34 28.35 -29.27 -15.49
CA VAL A 34 27.81 -28.51 -14.36
C VAL A 34 27.06 -27.26 -14.84
N LEU A 35 27.63 -26.50 -15.78
CA LEU A 35 26.95 -25.33 -16.35
C LEU A 35 25.67 -25.69 -17.10
N ILE A 36 25.72 -26.75 -17.92
CA ILE A 36 24.55 -27.21 -18.68
C ILE A 36 23.47 -27.71 -17.73
N SER A 37 23.82 -28.49 -16.71
CA SER A 37 22.85 -28.95 -15.71
C SER A 37 22.26 -27.79 -14.92
N ALA A 38 23.06 -26.81 -14.50
CA ALA A 38 22.55 -25.60 -13.85
C ALA A 38 21.61 -24.79 -14.76
N LEU A 39 21.93 -24.68 -16.05
CA LEU A 39 21.07 -24.03 -17.04
C LEU A 39 19.74 -24.77 -17.19
N VAL A 40 19.76 -26.09 -17.35
CA VAL A 40 18.56 -26.93 -17.49
C VAL A 40 17.69 -26.85 -16.24
N ILE A 41 18.32 -26.95 -15.06
CA ILE A 41 17.67 -26.77 -13.75
C ILE A 41 17.04 -25.38 -13.68
N GLY A 42 17.77 -24.31 -14.03
CA GLY A 42 17.26 -22.95 -14.03
C GLY A 42 16.06 -22.79 -14.97
N VAL A 43 16.17 -23.25 -16.21
CA VAL A 43 15.11 -23.14 -17.22
C VAL A 43 13.89 -23.97 -16.86
N LEU A 44 14.01 -25.08 -16.15
CA LEU A 44 12.87 -25.91 -15.74
C LEU A 44 12.29 -25.47 -14.39
N LEU A 45 13.10 -25.37 -13.35
CA LEU A 45 12.63 -25.12 -11.98
C LEU A 45 12.20 -23.68 -11.74
N VAL A 46 12.80 -22.69 -12.41
CA VAL A 46 12.38 -21.30 -12.26
C VAL A 46 10.94 -21.09 -12.75
N PRO A 47 10.56 -21.40 -14.01
CA PRO A 47 9.17 -21.24 -14.42
C PRO A 47 8.22 -22.18 -13.69
N LEU A 48 8.66 -23.39 -13.30
CA LEU A 48 7.83 -24.30 -12.51
C LEU A 48 7.54 -23.74 -11.11
N SER A 49 8.54 -23.17 -10.45
CA SER A 49 8.38 -22.54 -9.13
C SER A 49 7.57 -21.24 -9.21
N LEU A 50 7.80 -20.38 -10.20
CA LEU A 50 6.97 -19.21 -10.44
C LEU A 50 5.52 -19.61 -10.76
N GLY A 51 5.32 -20.62 -11.59
CA GLY A 51 4.01 -21.18 -11.91
C GLY A 51 3.32 -21.75 -10.67
N ALA A 52 4.04 -22.53 -9.86
CA ALA A 52 3.53 -23.07 -8.61
C ALA A 52 3.16 -21.96 -7.62
N VAL A 53 3.99 -20.93 -7.47
CA VAL A 53 3.70 -19.75 -6.62
C VAL A 53 2.51 -18.98 -7.17
N TRP A 54 2.38 -18.82 -8.48
CA TRP A 54 1.25 -18.12 -9.10
C TRP A 54 -0.06 -18.89 -8.91
N ILE A 55 -0.04 -20.22 -9.11
CA ILE A 55 -1.18 -21.10 -8.88
C ILE A 55 -1.55 -21.12 -7.39
N PHE A 56 -0.56 -21.24 -6.49
CA PHE A 56 -0.79 -21.17 -5.06
C PHE A 56 -1.37 -19.81 -4.69
N ARG A 57 -0.83 -18.69 -5.17
CA ARG A 57 -1.36 -17.36 -4.87
C ARG A 57 -2.78 -17.16 -5.41
N ARG A 58 -3.12 -17.76 -6.55
CA ARG A 58 -4.47 -17.71 -7.16
C ARG A 58 -5.47 -18.62 -6.43
N ASN A 59 -5.07 -19.83 -6.06
CA ASN A 59 -5.96 -20.83 -5.45
C ASN A 59 -6.01 -20.71 -3.92
N SER A 60 -4.94 -20.19 -3.32
CA SER A 60 -4.93 -19.87 -1.92
C SER A 60 -5.89 -18.73 -1.69
N ARG A 61 -7.00 -19.06 -1.03
CA ARG A 61 -7.71 -18.13 -0.15
C ARG A 61 -6.83 -17.77 1.06
N LEU A 62 -5.50 -17.62 0.88
CA LEU A 62 -4.63 -17.02 1.87
C LEU A 62 -5.19 -15.62 2.03
N GLN A 63 -5.86 -15.42 3.16
CA GLN A 63 -6.37 -14.15 3.58
C GLN A 63 -5.18 -13.20 3.60
N THR A 64 -4.99 -12.48 2.49
CA THR A 64 -4.05 -11.38 2.43
C THR A 64 -4.34 -10.49 3.63
N PRO A 65 -3.32 -9.89 4.25
CA PRO A 65 -3.52 -9.01 5.39
C PRO A 65 -4.59 -7.93 5.08
N GLU A 66 -4.68 -7.50 3.82
CA GLU A 66 -5.75 -6.66 3.29
C GLU A 66 -7.16 -7.22 3.47
N ARG A 67 -7.41 -8.51 3.17
CA ARG A 67 -8.71 -9.13 3.39
C ARG A 67 -9.05 -9.25 4.88
N LYS A 68 -8.06 -9.47 5.75
CA LYS A 68 -8.27 -9.48 7.21
C LYS A 68 -8.60 -8.07 7.74
N MET A 69 -7.89 -7.05 7.25
CA MET A 69 -8.13 -5.65 7.57
C MET A 69 -9.53 -5.21 7.09
N ALA A 70 -9.90 -5.57 5.85
CA ALA A 70 -11.21 -5.28 5.28
C ALA A 70 -12.35 -5.97 6.05
N ALA A 71 -12.15 -7.22 6.49
CA ALA A 71 -13.12 -7.92 7.33
C ALA A 71 -13.31 -7.20 8.68
N ARG A 72 -12.23 -6.80 9.36
CA ARG A 72 -12.31 -6.04 10.61
C ARG A 72 -12.96 -4.68 10.41
N ALA A 73 -12.62 -3.96 9.34
CA ALA A 73 -13.24 -2.67 9.01
C ALA A 73 -14.75 -2.80 8.77
N ALA A 74 -15.18 -3.87 8.09
CA ALA A 74 -16.60 -4.17 7.88
C ALA A 74 -17.32 -4.46 9.20
N GLU A 75 -16.69 -5.16 10.14
CA GLU A 75 -17.22 -5.40 11.48
C GLU A 75 -17.35 -4.10 12.30
N PHE A 76 -16.35 -3.22 12.24
CA PHE A 76 -16.42 -1.91 12.89
C PHE A 76 -17.54 -1.05 12.33
N ASN A 77 -17.66 -0.95 11.00
CA ASN A 77 -18.74 -0.19 10.36
C ASN A 77 -20.12 -0.70 10.73
N ARG A 78 -20.30 -2.02 10.88
CA ARG A 78 -21.57 -2.61 11.34
C ARG A 78 -21.94 -2.17 12.76
N LYS A 79 -20.98 -2.13 13.68
CA LYS A 79 -21.23 -1.65 15.05
C LYS A 79 -21.59 -0.17 15.09
N TYR A 80 -20.87 0.67 14.34
CA TYR A 80 -21.16 2.09 14.23
C TYR A 80 -22.56 2.37 13.67
N LEU A 81 -22.99 1.63 12.65
CA LEU A 81 -24.34 1.76 12.10
C LEU A 81 -25.42 1.37 13.12
N GLN A 82 -25.22 0.28 13.87
CA GLN A 82 -26.14 -0.13 14.92
C GLN A 82 -26.23 0.91 16.06
N GLU A 83 -25.11 1.46 16.49
CA GLU A 83 -25.08 2.52 17.50
C GLU A 83 -25.77 3.79 17.00
N ALA A 84 -25.51 4.21 15.75
CA ALA A 84 -26.17 5.35 15.13
C ALA A 84 -27.69 5.15 15.03
N ASP A 85 -28.16 3.97 14.67
CA ASP A 85 -29.59 3.64 14.60
C ASP A 85 -30.24 3.65 15.99
N THR A 86 -29.57 3.12 17.01
CA THR A 86 -30.09 3.18 18.38
C THR A 86 -30.10 4.61 18.93
N ALA A 87 -29.10 5.43 18.62
CA ALA A 87 -29.08 6.85 18.96
C ALA A 87 -30.22 7.60 18.27
N ARG A 88 -30.44 7.37 16.97
CA ARG A 88 -31.57 7.94 16.22
C ARG A 88 -32.91 7.56 16.82
N ARG A 89 -33.10 6.28 17.20
CA ARG A 89 -34.33 5.82 17.86
C ARG A 89 -34.54 6.48 19.23
N LYS A 90 -33.48 6.66 20.02
CA LYS A 90 -33.53 7.38 21.30
C LYS A 90 -33.89 8.85 21.10
N HIS A 91 -33.30 9.51 20.10
CA HIS A 91 -33.62 10.90 19.76
C HIS A 91 -35.05 11.07 19.22
N ALA A 92 -35.54 10.12 18.41
CA ALA A 92 -36.92 10.11 17.95
C ALA A 92 -37.91 9.92 19.10
N ALA A 93 -37.61 9.01 20.04
CA ALA A 93 -38.42 8.78 21.24
C ALA A 93 -38.38 9.94 22.24
N SER A 94 -37.26 10.68 22.33
CA SER A 94 -37.19 11.91 23.13
C SER A 94 -37.92 13.09 22.47
N ASN A 95 -37.91 13.16 21.14
CA ASN A 95 -38.64 14.20 20.41
C ASN A 95 -40.15 13.99 20.41
N SER A 96 -40.65 12.75 20.51
CA SER A 96 -42.08 12.47 20.68
C SER A 96 -42.61 12.82 22.08
N LYS A 97 -41.73 13.20 23.02
CA LYS A 97 -42.09 13.62 24.38
C LYS A 97 -41.93 15.13 24.60
N ARG A 98 -41.58 15.89 23.55
CA ARG A 98 -41.69 17.35 23.61
C ARG A 98 -43.16 17.74 23.47
N GLU A 99 -43.67 18.32 24.56
CA GLU A 99 -44.83 19.22 24.62
C GLU A 99 -44.86 20.15 23.39
N PRO A 100 -46.06 20.53 22.86
CA PRO A 100 -46.14 21.51 21.80
C PRO A 100 -45.42 22.78 22.27
N LEU A 101 -44.32 23.10 21.60
CA LEU A 101 -43.52 24.29 21.88
C LEU A 101 -44.46 25.49 21.69
N ALA A 102 -44.84 26.07 22.81
CA ALA A 102 -45.61 27.30 22.89
C ALA A 102 -44.97 28.37 21.99
N ASP A 103 -45.85 29.16 21.39
CA ASP A 103 -45.61 30.38 20.61
C ASP A 103 -44.18 30.89 20.67
N ILE A 104 -43.47 30.77 19.55
CA ILE A 104 -42.38 31.68 19.24
C ILE A 104 -43.06 33.01 18.93
N PRO A 105 -42.90 34.07 19.74
CA PRO A 105 -43.42 35.38 19.35
C PRO A 105 -42.74 35.80 18.05
N GLU A 106 -43.61 36.07 17.10
CA GLU A 106 -43.39 36.77 15.86
C GLU A 106 -42.49 38.01 16.06
N VAL A 107 -41.59 38.22 15.10
CA VAL A 107 -40.97 39.50 14.73
C VAL A 107 -40.07 40.15 15.79
N LEU A 108 -38.77 39.84 15.75
CA LEU A 108 -37.77 40.87 15.99
C LEU A 108 -37.36 41.43 14.63
N ASP A 109 -37.77 42.67 14.36
CA ASP A 109 -37.46 43.44 13.15
C ASP A 109 -35.98 43.35 12.78
N VAL A 110 -35.66 42.53 11.78
CA VAL A 110 -34.37 42.56 11.12
C VAL A 110 -34.48 43.66 10.05
N PRO A 111 -33.75 44.78 10.16
CA PRO A 111 -33.76 45.79 9.11
C PRO A 111 -33.29 45.13 7.81
N ALA A 112 -34.08 45.30 6.74
CA ALA A 112 -33.90 44.65 5.43
C ALA A 112 -32.55 44.92 4.73
N SER A 113 -31.64 45.66 5.37
CA SER A 113 -30.34 46.12 4.85
C SER A 113 -29.16 45.72 5.75
N GLY A 114 -29.22 44.56 6.41
CA GLY A 114 -28.11 44.04 7.23
C GLY A 114 -27.07 43.26 6.40
N VAL A 115 -25.78 43.47 6.63
CA VAL A 115 -24.71 42.63 6.07
C VAL A 115 -24.45 41.47 7.01
N THR A 116 -24.40 40.25 6.47
CA THR A 116 -23.97 39.06 7.22
C THR A 116 -22.45 39.00 7.29
N CYS A 117 -21.88 38.89 8.50
CA CYS A 117 -20.45 38.67 8.65
C CYS A 117 -20.06 37.25 8.19
N SER A 118 -19.11 37.11 7.28
CA SER A 118 -18.62 35.81 6.80
C SER A 118 -17.93 34.95 7.86
N ARG A 119 -17.47 35.56 8.96
CA ARG A 119 -16.69 34.88 10.01
C ARG A 119 -17.52 34.40 11.18
N CYS A 120 -18.45 35.22 11.66
CA CYS A 120 -19.26 34.91 12.84
C CYS A 120 -20.74 34.76 12.53
N SER A 121 -21.13 34.82 11.24
CA SER A 121 -22.50 34.67 10.72
C SER A 121 -23.56 35.57 11.36
N LYS A 122 -23.16 36.58 12.15
CA LYS A 122 -24.07 37.57 12.71
C LYS A 122 -24.37 38.68 11.70
N ILE A 123 -25.63 39.10 11.67
CA ILE A 123 -26.13 40.20 10.83
C ILE A 123 -25.95 41.51 11.60
N TYR A 124 -25.42 42.53 10.94
CA TYR A 124 -25.23 43.86 11.51
C TYR A 124 -25.49 44.95 10.46
N SER A 125 -25.64 46.20 10.91
CA SER A 125 -26.04 47.31 10.04
C SER A 125 -24.92 47.76 9.08
N LEU A 126 -25.29 48.09 7.84
CA LEU A 126 -24.40 48.49 6.74
C LEU A 126 -23.38 49.63 7.02
N PRO A 127 -23.66 50.68 7.82
CA PRO A 127 -22.69 51.78 7.99
C PRO A 127 -21.47 51.41 8.85
N ALA A 128 -21.42 50.22 9.46
CA ALA A 128 -20.25 49.76 10.20
C ALA A 128 -19.28 49.03 9.25
N MET A 129 -18.13 49.64 8.93
CA MET A 129 -17.07 48.98 8.12
C MET A 129 -16.44 47.75 8.82
N VAL A 130 -16.69 47.58 10.13
CA VAL A 130 -16.11 46.54 10.96
C VAL A 130 -17.22 45.84 11.75
N CYS A 131 -17.22 44.51 11.76
CA CYS A 131 -18.20 43.74 12.50
C CYS A 131 -18.03 43.97 14.02
N PRO A 132 -19.07 44.40 14.76
CA PRO A 132 -18.97 44.69 16.19
C PRO A 132 -18.72 43.45 17.06
N TYR A 133 -18.99 42.25 16.53
CA TYR A 133 -18.85 41.01 17.28
C TYR A 133 -17.48 40.35 17.16
N CYS A 134 -16.84 40.47 16.00
CA CYS A 134 -15.52 39.86 15.78
C CYS A 134 -14.40 40.87 15.55
N GLY A 135 -14.73 42.16 15.41
CA GLY A 135 -13.76 43.24 15.20
C GLY A 135 -13.07 43.22 13.83
N LYS A 136 -13.62 42.51 12.85
CA LYS A 136 -13.00 42.34 11.52
C LYS A 136 -13.88 42.94 10.42
N SER A 137 -13.24 43.52 9.40
CA SER A 137 -13.92 44.08 8.23
C SER A 137 -14.59 42.99 7.40
N SER A 138 -15.73 43.33 6.79
CA SER A 138 -16.46 42.43 5.88
C SER A 138 -15.65 42.19 4.61
N PRO A 139 -15.61 40.97 4.05
CA PRO A 139 -14.83 40.67 2.85
C PRO A 139 -15.45 41.17 1.53
N ASN A 140 -16.62 41.81 1.55
CA ASN A 140 -17.29 42.33 0.35
C ASN A 140 -17.11 43.85 0.23
N ILE A 141 -15.86 44.27 0.02
CA ILE A 141 -15.47 45.51 -0.67
C ILE A 141 -14.44 45.10 -1.72
#